data_AF-A0A955YT79-F1
#
_entry.id   AF-A0A955YT79-F1
#
_cell.length_a   1.000
_cell.length_b   1.000
_cell.length_c   1.000
_cell.angle_alpha   90.00
_cell.angle_beta   90.00
_cell.angle_gamma   90.00
#
_symmetry.space_group_name_H-M   'P 1'
#
loop_
_entity.id
_entity.type
_entity.pdbx_description
1 polymer ?
#
loop_
_entity_poly.entity_id
_entity_poly.type
_entity_poly.pdbx_seq_one_letter_code
_entity_poly.pdbx_strand_id
1 'polypeptide(L)'
;DARAVKSILEAREDRKVRSLDELTELHYVAEGGLRKLYDYLFHYGRCPEEEVDEVGRINADCRPVVNRILELANRATLDRLDHEVGLDSRAAANIVAIRKNYEFTSIDQLTEVDYVKTRALGRMYQHLFGE
;
A
#
# COMPACT_ATOMS: atom_id res chain seq x y z
N ASP A 1 -0.13 4.43 23.52
CA ASP A 1 -0.17 5.67 24.34
C ASP A 1 -1.53 6.31 24.11
N ALA A 2 -2.36 6.40 25.14
CA ALA A 2 -3.74 6.91 25.02
C ALA A 2 -3.78 8.39 24.59
N ARG A 3 -2.71 9.17 24.83
CA ARG A 3 -2.63 10.58 24.44
C ARG A 3 -2.40 10.75 22.94
N ALA A 4 -1.58 9.89 22.34
CA ALA A 4 -1.37 9.87 20.89
C ALA A 4 -2.67 9.56 20.13
N VAL A 5 -3.41 8.56 20.61
CA VAL A 5 -4.72 8.19 20.03
C VAL A 5 -5.71 9.34 20.15
N LYS A 6 -5.79 9.98 21.33
CA LYS A 6 -6.67 11.13 21.54
C LYS A 6 -6.34 12.29 20.59
N SER A 7 -5.07 12.64 20.42
CA SER A 7 -4.68 13.73 19.49
C SER A 7 -4.95 13.42 18.02
N ILE A 8 -4.85 12.14 17.61
CA ILE A 8 -5.24 11.74 16.25
C ILE A 8 -6.75 11.87 16.05
N LEU A 9 -7.55 11.47 17.05
CA LEU A 9 -9.01 11.55 17.00
C LEU A 9 -9.50 13.02 17.01
N GLU A 10 -8.96 13.85 17.89
CA GLU A 10 -9.24 15.30 17.92
C GLU A 10 -8.85 15.97 16.60
N ALA A 11 -7.65 15.67 16.09
CA ALA A 11 -7.23 16.17 14.78
C ALA A 11 -8.22 15.72 13.69
N ARG A 12 -8.64 14.46 13.64
CA ARG A 12 -9.59 13.97 12.63
C ARG A 12 -10.92 14.74 12.63
N GLU A 13 -11.41 15.15 13.80
CA GLU A 13 -12.67 15.90 13.93
C GLU A 13 -12.52 17.37 13.50
N ASP A 14 -11.39 18.00 13.84
CA ASP A 14 -11.15 19.43 13.57
C ASP A 14 -10.49 19.71 12.20
N ARG A 15 -9.63 18.80 11.74
CA ARG A 15 -8.86 18.88 10.48
C ARG A 15 -8.59 17.47 9.95
N LYS A 16 -9.21 17.07 8.83
CA LYS A 16 -8.86 15.79 8.19
C LYS A 16 -7.35 15.76 7.94
N VAL A 17 -6.60 14.93 8.67
CA VAL A 17 -5.17 14.74 8.44
C VAL A 17 -5.00 14.09 7.07
N ARG A 18 -4.26 14.74 6.18
CA ARG A 18 -4.15 14.37 4.75
C ARG A 18 -2.80 13.80 4.37
N SER A 19 -1.78 13.99 5.22
CA SER A 19 -0.43 13.51 4.98
C SER A 19 0.21 12.92 6.23
N LEU A 20 1.27 12.13 6.04
CA LEU A 20 2.08 11.62 7.13
C LEU A 20 2.83 12.76 7.84
N ASP A 21 3.27 13.78 7.11
CA ASP A 21 3.92 14.96 7.70
C ASP A 21 2.98 15.68 8.68
N GLU A 22 1.72 15.91 8.29
CA GLU A 22 0.70 16.48 9.19
C GLU A 22 0.42 15.59 10.41
N LEU A 23 0.61 14.28 10.29
CA LEU A 23 0.48 13.33 11.39
C LEU A 23 1.69 13.40 12.33
N THR A 24 2.90 13.58 11.80
CA THR A 24 4.15 13.75 12.59
C THR A 24 4.20 15.07 13.36
N GLU A 25 3.48 16.09 12.86
CA GLU A 25 3.34 17.39 13.53
C GLU A 25 2.39 17.34 14.75
N LEU A 26 1.64 16.23 14.94
CA LEU A 26 0.83 16.06 16.15
C LEU A 26 1.76 15.76 17.33
N HIS A 27 1.69 16.61 18.37
CA HIS A 27 2.58 16.63 19.54
C HIS A 27 2.83 15.26 20.22
N TYR A 28 1.93 14.29 20.07
CA TYR A 28 2.04 12.95 20.67
C TYR A 28 2.31 11.82 19.67
N VAL A 29 2.39 12.13 18.38
CA VAL A 29 2.72 11.23 17.28
C VAL A 29 4.16 11.53 16.85
N ALA A 30 5.10 11.48 17.79
CA ALA A 30 6.52 11.46 17.46
C ALA A 30 6.85 10.18 16.63
N GLU A 31 8.07 10.09 16.10
CA GLU A 31 8.54 8.99 15.24
C GLU A 31 8.22 7.58 15.77
N GLY A 32 8.31 7.37 17.08
CA GLY A 32 7.96 6.10 17.74
C GLY A 32 6.46 5.75 17.78
N GLY A 33 5.59 6.76 17.67
CA GLY A 33 4.13 6.58 17.54
C GLY A 33 3.72 6.14 16.13
N LEU A 34 4.34 6.71 15.11
CA LEU A 34 4.15 6.29 13.72
C LEU A 34 4.58 4.85 13.48
N ARG A 35 5.73 4.46 14.03
CA ARG A 35 6.20 3.07 13.91
C ARG A 35 5.21 2.07 14.52
N LYS A 36 4.64 2.38 15.69
CA LYS A 36 3.58 1.54 16.30
C LYS A 36 2.29 1.52 15.50
N LEU A 37 1.94 2.63 14.85
CA LEU A 37 0.82 2.70 13.92
C LEU A 37 1.08 1.83 12.69
N TYR A 38 2.30 1.85 12.14
CA TYR A 38 2.71 0.95 11.07
C TYR A 38 2.67 -0.51 11.51
N ASP A 39 3.21 -0.85 12.68
CA ASP A 39 3.20 -2.22 13.20
C ASP A 39 1.75 -2.72 13.43
N TYR A 40 0.88 -1.88 13.99
CA TYR A 40 -0.53 -2.20 14.18
C TYR A 40 -1.27 -2.36 12.85
N LEU A 41 -1.11 -1.42 11.92
CA LEU A 41 -1.72 -1.52 10.59
C LEU A 41 -1.18 -2.75 9.85
N PHE A 42 0.11 -3.05 9.99
CA PHE A 42 0.73 -4.21 9.37
C PHE A 42 0.18 -5.52 9.93
N HIS A 43 -0.14 -5.63 11.21
CA HIS A 43 -0.51 -6.91 11.83
C HIS A 43 -2.00 -7.08 12.15
N TYR A 44 -2.71 -6.01 12.50
CA TYR A 44 -4.08 -6.07 13.06
C TYR A 44 -5.09 -5.17 12.35
N GLY A 45 -4.64 -4.21 11.54
CA GLY A 45 -5.47 -3.09 11.09
C GLY A 45 -5.58 -2.89 9.59
N ARG A 46 -5.24 -3.90 8.76
CA ARG A 46 -5.32 -3.75 7.30
C ARG A 46 -6.77 -3.66 6.85
N CYS A 47 -7.54 -4.75 6.96
CA CYS A 47 -8.95 -4.78 6.58
C CYS A 47 -9.78 -5.69 7.50
N PRO A 48 -11.04 -5.32 7.80
CA PRO A 48 -11.96 -6.17 8.56
C PRO A 48 -12.49 -7.35 7.73
N GLU A 49 -12.46 -7.21 6.41
CA GLU A 49 -12.82 -8.25 5.44
C GLU A 49 -11.55 -8.91 4.87
N GLU A 50 -11.73 -10.05 4.19
CA GLU A 50 -10.63 -10.74 3.52
C GLU A 50 -9.93 -9.81 2.52
N GLU A 51 -8.60 -9.76 2.62
CA GLU A 51 -7.75 -8.91 1.78
C GLU A 51 -7.60 -9.46 0.36
N VAL A 52 -7.78 -10.78 0.24
CA VAL A 52 -7.63 -11.55 -0.99
C VAL A 52 -8.74 -12.60 -1.04
N ASP A 53 -9.47 -12.69 -2.15
CA ASP A 53 -10.52 -13.69 -2.33
C ASP A 53 -9.97 -15.10 -2.60
N GLU A 54 -10.86 -16.10 -2.66
CA GLU A 54 -10.52 -17.51 -2.91
C GLU A 54 -9.72 -17.74 -4.21
N VAL A 55 -9.80 -16.83 -5.18
CA VAL A 55 -9.10 -16.93 -6.48
C VAL A 55 -7.87 -16.03 -6.56
N GLY A 56 -7.48 -15.39 -5.46
CA GLY A 56 -6.26 -14.59 -5.35
C GLY A 56 -6.42 -13.13 -5.79
N ARG A 57 -7.64 -12.60 -5.96
CA ARG A 57 -7.87 -11.19 -6.30
C ARG A 57 -7.81 -10.34 -5.05
N ILE A 58 -7.09 -9.23 -5.14
CA ILE A 58 -7.02 -8.24 -4.07
C ILE A 58 -8.38 -7.57 -3.91
N ASN A 59 -8.87 -7.51 -2.67
CA ASN A 59 -10.07 -6.75 -2.32
C ASN A 59 -9.82 -5.25 -2.58
N ALA A 60 -10.51 -4.68 -3.56
CA ALA A 60 -10.34 -3.28 -3.94
C ALA A 60 -10.79 -2.28 -2.86
N ASP A 61 -11.71 -2.70 -1.97
CA ASP A 61 -12.17 -1.89 -0.84
C ASP A 61 -11.16 -1.90 0.31
N CYS A 62 -10.19 -2.81 0.27
CA CYS A 62 -9.12 -2.90 1.24
C CYS A 62 -8.04 -1.82 1.02
N ARG A 63 -8.39 -0.56 1.28
CA ARG A 63 -7.56 0.61 0.95
C ARG A 63 -6.10 0.53 1.46
N PRO A 64 -5.81 0.04 2.68
CA PRO A 64 -4.42 -0.08 3.12
C PRO A 64 -3.59 -1.02 2.25
N VAL A 65 -4.15 -2.16 1.83
CA VAL A 65 -3.47 -3.12 0.94
C VAL A 65 -3.31 -2.53 -0.45
N VAL A 66 -4.40 -1.99 -1.01
CA VAL A 66 -4.40 -1.37 -2.35
C VAL A 66 -3.37 -0.25 -2.44
N ASN A 67 -3.34 0.66 -1.47
CA ASN A 67 -2.40 1.79 -1.48
C ASN A 67 -0.95 1.33 -1.47
N ARG A 68 -0.61 0.26 -0.74
CA ARG A 68 0.75 -0.27 -0.70
C ARG A 68 1.16 -0.96 -2.01
N ILE A 69 0.25 -1.69 -2.64
CA ILE A 69 0.49 -2.29 -3.96
C ILE A 69 0.70 -1.19 -5.01
N LEU A 70 -0.12 -0.13 -5.00
CA LEU A 70 0.03 1.01 -5.89
C LEU A 70 1.31 1.80 -5.62
N GLU A 71 1.68 2.00 -4.35
CA GLU A 71 2.95 2.64 -3.99
C GLU A 71 4.14 1.85 -4.52
N LEU A 72 4.13 0.52 -4.35
CA LEU A 72 5.15 -0.37 -4.90
C LEU A 72 5.20 -0.24 -6.43
N ALA A 73 4.06 -0.32 -7.12
CA ALA A 73 4.00 -0.19 -8.57
C ALA A 73 4.53 1.15 -9.08
N ASN A 74 4.18 2.25 -8.41
CA ASN A 74 4.54 3.60 -8.84
C ASN A 74 5.99 3.96 -8.52
N ARG A 75 6.61 3.35 -7.49
CA ARG A 75 7.90 3.82 -6.96
C ARG A 75 9.04 2.80 -7.01
N ALA A 76 8.78 1.50 -6.99
CA ALA A 76 9.83 0.49 -6.96
C ALA A 76 10.71 0.53 -8.22
N THR A 77 12.00 0.22 -8.12
CA THR A 77 12.85 0.11 -9.31
C THR A 77 12.40 -1.05 -10.20
N LEU A 78 12.82 -1.04 -11.47
CA LEU A 78 12.60 -2.19 -12.36
C LEU A 78 13.17 -3.47 -11.74
N ASP A 79 14.41 -3.39 -11.24
CA ASP A 79 15.12 -4.49 -10.58
C ASP A 79 14.34 -5.04 -9.38
N ARG A 80 13.80 -4.16 -8.54
CA ARG A 80 12.97 -4.57 -7.41
C ARG A 80 11.69 -5.29 -7.85
N LEU A 81 11.01 -4.78 -8.88
CA LEU A 81 9.79 -5.42 -9.41
C LEU A 81 10.09 -6.77 -10.07
N ASP A 82 11.20 -6.90 -10.78
CA ASP A 82 11.57 -8.12 -11.52
C ASP A 82 12.15 -9.18 -10.58
N HIS A 83 13.17 -8.83 -9.79
CA HIS A 83 13.91 -9.80 -8.98
C HIS A 83 13.37 -9.95 -7.55
N GLU A 84 13.18 -8.85 -6.81
CA GLU A 84 12.77 -8.93 -5.40
C GLU A 84 11.29 -9.32 -5.24
N VAL A 85 10.42 -8.76 -6.08
CA VAL A 85 8.99 -9.12 -6.12
C VAL A 85 8.77 -10.39 -6.97
N GLY A 86 9.68 -10.67 -7.91
CA GLY A 86 9.60 -11.87 -8.76
C GLY A 86 8.53 -11.77 -9.84
N LEU A 87 8.23 -10.56 -10.36
CA LEU A 87 7.29 -10.41 -11.47
C LEU A 87 7.88 -10.98 -12.76
N ASP A 88 7.02 -11.26 -13.76
CA ASP A 88 7.52 -11.47 -15.11
C ASP A 88 8.24 -10.19 -15.58
N SER A 89 9.44 -10.31 -16.14
CA SER A 89 10.25 -9.14 -16.51
C SER A 89 9.54 -8.21 -17.49
N ARG A 90 8.62 -8.73 -18.33
CA ARG A 90 7.76 -7.92 -19.22
C ARG A 90 6.70 -7.16 -18.42
N ALA A 91 6.11 -7.78 -17.41
CA ALA A 91 5.17 -7.11 -16.51
C ALA A 91 5.87 -5.97 -15.75
N ALA A 92 7.05 -6.24 -15.18
CA ALA A 92 7.85 -5.23 -14.48
C ALA A 92 8.26 -4.07 -15.41
N ALA A 93 8.74 -4.38 -16.62
CA ALA A 93 9.11 -3.38 -17.61
C ALA A 93 7.90 -2.53 -18.04
N ASN A 94 6.73 -3.15 -18.26
CA ASN A 94 5.51 -2.46 -18.65
C ASN A 94 5.00 -1.51 -17.56
N ILE A 95 5.00 -1.94 -16.29
CA ILE A 95 4.66 -1.08 -15.15
C ILE A 95 5.56 0.16 -15.13
N VAL A 96 6.88 -0.04 -15.25
CA VAL A 96 7.86 1.07 -15.23
C VAL A 96 7.71 1.97 -16.45
N ALA A 97 7.38 1.43 -17.62
CA ALA A 97 7.16 2.22 -18.83
C ALA A 97 5.89 3.08 -18.72
N ILE A 98 4.79 2.50 -18.27
CA ILE A 98 3.49 3.18 -18.17
C ILE A 98 3.53 4.28 -17.12
N ARG A 99 4.08 4.00 -15.93
CA ARG A 99 4.07 4.96 -14.82
C ARG A 99 4.86 6.26 -15.07
N LYS A 100 5.72 6.27 -16.10
CA LYS A 100 6.41 7.49 -16.55
C LYS A 100 5.45 8.53 -17.11
N ASN A 101 4.28 8.10 -17.58
CA ASN A 101 3.27 8.97 -18.17
C ASN A 101 2.18 9.36 -17.16
N TYR A 102 1.78 8.45 -16.27
CA TYR A 102 0.77 8.69 -15.23
C TYR A 102 0.92 7.68 -14.08
N GLU A 103 0.60 8.09 -12.85
CA GLU A 103 0.58 7.17 -11.72
C GLU A 103 -0.64 6.24 -11.76
N PHE A 104 -0.47 5.00 -11.32
CA PHE A 104 -1.59 4.09 -11.09
C PHE A 104 -2.36 4.53 -9.84
N THR A 105 -3.67 4.72 -9.98
CA THR A 105 -4.58 5.14 -8.92
C THR A 105 -5.57 4.06 -8.48
N SER A 106 -5.62 2.91 -9.19
CA SER A 106 -6.46 1.77 -8.84
C SER A 106 -5.83 0.43 -9.23
N ILE A 107 -6.25 -0.65 -8.56
CA ILE A 107 -5.84 -2.01 -8.94
C ILE A 107 -6.31 -2.35 -10.36
N ASP A 108 -7.49 -1.87 -10.78
CA ASP A 108 -8.01 -2.11 -12.13
C ASP A 108 -7.04 -1.58 -13.19
N GLN A 109 -6.51 -0.37 -13.03
CA GLN A 109 -5.51 0.18 -13.95
C GLN A 109 -4.23 -0.68 -14.00
N LEU A 110 -3.81 -1.26 -12.87
CA LEU A 110 -2.70 -2.22 -12.86
C LEU A 110 -3.06 -3.50 -13.61
N THR A 111 -4.29 -4.01 -13.48
CA THR A 111 -4.70 -5.22 -14.20
C THR A 111 -4.83 -5.06 -15.70
N GLU A 112 -5.00 -3.82 -16.19
CA GLU A 112 -5.00 -3.50 -17.61
C GLU A 112 -3.58 -3.51 -18.21
N VAL A 113 -2.53 -3.45 -17.39
CA VAL A 113 -1.16 -3.56 -17.87
C VAL A 113 -0.90 -4.97 -18.40
N ASP A 114 -0.35 -5.06 -19.60
CA ASP A 114 0.04 -6.34 -20.20
C ASP A 114 0.94 -7.13 -19.25
N TYR A 115 0.62 -8.41 -19.09
CA TYR A 115 1.27 -9.37 -18.18
C TYR A 115 1.02 -9.13 -16.67
N VAL A 116 0.33 -8.07 -16.27
CA VAL A 116 -0.05 -7.82 -14.87
C VAL A 116 -1.47 -8.33 -14.65
N LYS A 117 -1.58 -9.60 -14.24
CA LYS A 117 -2.87 -10.24 -13.88
C LYS A 117 -2.85 -10.69 -12.42
N THR A 118 -3.88 -11.42 -11.99
CA THR A 118 -4.04 -11.88 -10.60
C THR A 118 -2.77 -12.46 -9.99
N ARG A 119 -1.99 -13.26 -10.74
CA ARG A 119 -0.71 -13.81 -10.24
C ARG A 119 0.35 -12.74 -9.97
N ALA A 120 0.46 -11.71 -10.80
CA ALA A 120 1.40 -10.61 -10.58
C ALA A 120 1.02 -9.81 -9.34
N LEU A 121 -0.27 -9.48 -9.19
CA LEU A 121 -0.79 -8.82 -8.00
C LEU A 121 -0.61 -9.66 -6.73
N GLY A 122 -0.84 -10.98 -6.83
CA GLY A 122 -0.58 -11.92 -5.75
C GLY A 122 0.88 -11.93 -5.32
N ARG A 123 1.84 -11.86 -6.26
CA ARG A 123 3.27 -11.71 -5.92
C ARG A 123 3.58 -10.38 -5.24
N MET A 124 3.01 -9.29 -5.72
CA MET A 124 3.16 -7.98 -5.06
C MET A 124 2.62 -8.01 -3.63
N TYR A 125 1.44 -8.60 -3.43
CA TYR A 125 0.86 -8.80 -2.11
C TYR A 125 1.76 -9.65 -1.22
N GLN A 126 2.25 -10.80 -1.71
CA GLN A 126 3.13 -11.68 -0.94
C GLN A 126 4.48 -11.00 -0.61
N HIS A 127 5.06 -10.22 -1.52
CA HIS A 127 6.28 -9.46 -1.21
C HIS A 127 6.06 -8.40 -0.11
N LEU A 128 4.87 -7.80 -0.06
CA LEU A 128 4.56 -6.73 0.89
C LEU A 128 4.10 -7.25 2.26
N PHE A 129 3.42 -8.39 2.29
CA PHE A 129 2.68 -8.87 3.46
C PHE A 129 2.90 -10.34 3.80
N GLY A 130 3.62 -11.09 2.96
CA GLY A 130 4.06 -12.45 3.28
C GLY A 130 5.16 -12.43 4.35
N GLU A 131 5.14 -13.42 5.22
CA GLU A 131 6.16 -13.63 6.27
C GLU A 131 7.51 -14.09 5.70
#